data_AF-A0A951KZ23-F1
#
_entry.id   AF-A0A951KZ23-F1
#
_cell.length_a   1.000
_cell.length_b   1.000
_cell.length_c   1.000
_cell.angle_alpha   90.00
_cell.angle_beta   90.00
_cell.angle_gamma   90.00
#
_symmetry.space_group_name_H-M   'P 1'
#
loop_
_entity.id
_entity.type
_entity.pdbx_description
1 polymer ?
#
loop_
_entity_poly.entity_id
_entity_poly.type
_entity_poly.pdbx_seq_one_letter_code
_entity_poly.pdbx_strand_id
1 'polypeptide(L)'
;MSGGLRLDLLPVTQPSQIGDPAATAPVVGPDVPPGRQRAPSPRLAPAGASPSTPGPAPAVGPDPWRDWSSFDRTVSYRLPPELVSELEERIYQLRLPAGLTVAAALTSLLDLDDAQLQARVARAETCKPRRRRRGDR
;
A
#
# COMPACT_ATOMS: atom_id res chain seq x y z
N MET A 1 45.91 28.91 -4.25
CA MET A 1 45.61 29.20 -2.83
C MET A 1 44.55 28.22 -2.38
N SER A 2 44.96 27.28 -1.55
CA SER A 2 44.15 26.13 -1.09
C SER A 2 43.25 26.57 0.07
N GLY A 3 41.92 26.46 -0.12
CA GLY A 3 40.94 26.62 0.95
C GLY A 3 40.31 25.26 1.26
N GLY A 4 40.86 24.54 2.25
CA GLY A 4 40.33 23.27 2.72
C GLY A 4 39.17 23.51 3.68
N LEU A 5 37.97 23.02 3.33
CA LEU A 5 36.83 22.97 4.24
C LEU A 5 36.91 21.67 5.05
N ARG A 6 37.25 21.80 6.33
CA ARG A 6 37.07 20.75 7.36
C ARG A 6 35.59 20.69 7.72
N LEU A 7 34.98 19.53 7.53
CA LEU A 7 33.70 19.18 8.14
C LEU A 7 33.98 18.25 9.31
N ASP A 8 33.94 18.81 10.52
CA ASP A 8 34.00 18.03 11.76
C ASP A 8 32.65 17.33 11.97
N LEU A 9 32.71 15.99 12.05
CA LEU A 9 31.59 15.11 12.34
C LEU A 9 31.24 15.22 13.83
N LEU A 10 29.98 15.55 14.13
CA LEU A 10 29.42 15.38 15.48
C LEU A 10 28.73 14.01 15.58
N PRO A 11 28.89 13.27 16.69
CA PRO A 11 28.20 12.00 16.91
C PRO A 11 26.71 12.24 17.23
N VAL A 12 25.82 11.58 16.49
CA VAL A 12 24.39 11.49 16.82
C VAL A 12 24.20 10.37 17.84
N THR A 13 23.75 10.77 19.03
CA THR A 13 23.34 9.92 20.14
C THR A 13 21.98 9.29 19.84
N GLN A 14 21.87 7.95 19.90
CA GLN A 14 20.60 7.22 19.88
C GLN A 14 19.90 7.27 21.25
N PRO A 15 18.56 7.41 21.31
CA PRO A 15 17.79 7.00 22.48
C PRO A 15 17.03 5.69 22.26
N SER A 16 17.46 4.70 23.05
CA SER A 16 16.73 3.72 23.87
C SER A 16 15.45 3.02 23.37
N GLN A 17 15.55 1.69 23.33
CA GLN A 17 14.46 0.73 23.43
C GLN A 17 13.69 0.83 24.77
N ILE A 18 12.37 0.75 24.67
CA ILE A 18 11.41 0.33 25.71
C ILE A 18 10.48 -0.62 24.93
N GLY A 19 10.24 -1.89 25.25
CA GLY A 19 10.20 -2.56 26.54
C GLY A 19 8.80 -3.16 26.74
N ASP A 20 8.47 -4.19 25.95
CA ASP A 20 7.67 -5.41 26.24
C ASP A 20 6.28 -5.36 26.95
N PRO A 21 5.49 -6.46 27.01
CA PRO A 21 4.05 -6.44 26.71
C PRO A 21 3.13 -6.82 27.90
N ALA A 22 1.86 -6.43 27.84
CA ALA A 22 0.81 -6.95 28.72
C ALA A 22 -0.52 -6.95 27.95
N ALA A 23 -1.09 -8.10 27.57
CA ALA A 23 -1.81 -9.08 28.38
C ALA A 23 -3.26 -8.67 28.74
N THR A 24 -4.19 -9.44 28.18
CA THR A 24 -5.45 -9.93 28.79
C THR A 24 -6.70 -9.05 28.76
N ALA A 25 -7.72 -9.49 28.01
CA ALA A 25 -8.95 -10.11 28.59
C ALA A 25 -10.00 -10.46 27.51
N PRO A 26 -10.63 -11.65 27.56
CA PRO A 26 -11.82 -11.97 26.76
C PRO A 26 -13.10 -11.52 27.47
N VAL A 27 -13.98 -10.82 26.75
CA VAL A 27 -15.31 -10.41 27.25
C VAL A 27 -16.36 -11.48 26.95
N VAL A 28 -17.04 -11.87 28.03
CA VAL A 28 -18.16 -12.79 28.17
C VAL A 28 -19.43 -12.24 27.51
N GLY A 29 -20.23 -13.13 26.91
CA GLY A 29 -21.50 -12.82 26.23
C GLY A 29 -22.67 -12.45 27.16
N PRO A 30 -23.87 -12.29 26.57
CA PRO A 30 -24.99 -13.07 27.11
C PRO A 30 -25.97 -13.63 26.06
N ASP A 31 -26.33 -14.89 26.28
CA ASP A 31 -27.68 -15.45 26.43
C ASP A 31 -28.87 -14.76 25.70
N VAL A 32 -29.49 -15.49 24.76
CA VAL A 32 -30.82 -15.17 24.20
C VAL A 32 -31.72 -16.41 24.25
N PRO A 33 -32.94 -16.31 24.83
CA PRO A 33 -33.78 -17.46 25.18
C PRO A 33 -34.48 -18.15 23.99
N PRO A 34 -34.94 -19.41 24.17
CA PRO A 34 -35.69 -20.13 23.15
C PRO A 34 -37.20 -19.88 23.29
N GLY A 35 -37.91 -19.64 22.19
CA GLY A 35 -39.37 -19.72 22.24
C GLY A 35 -40.12 -19.12 21.05
N ARG A 36 -40.55 -20.00 20.14
CA ARG A 36 -41.97 -20.36 19.91
C ARG A 36 -42.16 -20.82 18.47
N GLN A 37 -42.38 -22.13 18.35
CA GLN A 37 -42.96 -22.77 17.18
C GLN A 37 -44.38 -22.23 16.94
N ARG A 38 -44.67 -21.84 15.70
CA ARG A 38 -46.04 -21.79 15.18
C ARG A 38 -46.09 -22.58 13.87
N ALA A 39 -46.97 -23.57 13.86
CA ALA A 39 -47.27 -24.46 12.74
C ALA A 39 -48.20 -23.77 11.71
N PRO A 40 -48.43 -24.38 10.54
CA PRO A 40 -48.51 -23.69 9.25
C PRO A 40 -49.93 -23.46 8.74
N SER A 41 -50.09 -22.59 7.74
CA SER A 41 -51.12 -22.78 6.71
C SER A 41 -50.84 -21.97 5.43
N PRO A 42 -51.35 -22.43 4.27
CA PRO A 42 -50.77 -22.17 2.96
C PRO A 42 -51.55 -21.11 2.16
N ARG A 43 -50.88 -20.38 1.29
CA ARG A 43 -51.52 -19.81 0.09
C ARG A 43 -50.52 -19.60 -1.03
N LEU A 44 -50.80 -20.27 -2.14
CA LEU A 44 -50.09 -20.23 -3.42
C LEU A 44 -50.29 -18.90 -4.16
N ALA A 45 -49.28 -18.60 -4.99
CA ALA A 45 -49.23 -17.78 -6.21
C ALA A 45 -48.66 -16.34 -6.10
N PRO A 46 -48.09 -15.77 -7.17
CA PRO A 46 -47.15 -16.35 -8.15
C PRO A 46 -45.83 -15.54 -8.24
N ALA A 47 -44.86 -16.09 -8.99
CA ALA A 47 -43.50 -15.60 -9.23
C ALA A 47 -43.31 -14.06 -9.27
N GLY A 48 -42.92 -13.49 -8.13
CA GLY A 48 -42.25 -12.20 -8.07
C GLY A 48 -40.75 -12.43 -8.15
N ALA A 49 -40.10 -11.85 -9.15
CA ALA A 49 -38.65 -11.81 -9.27
C ALA A 49 -38.06 -11.31 -7.94
N SER A 50 -37.42 -12.22 -7.19
CA SER A 50 -36.61 -11.81 -6.05
C SER A 50 -35.43 -11.03 -6.61
N PRO A 51 -35.21 -9.76 -6.20
CA PRO A 51 -33.92 -9.15 -6.44
C PRO A 51 -32.91 -10.04 -5.72
N SER A 52 -31.98 -10.62 -6.48
CA SER A 52 -30.87 -11.38 -5.94
C SER A 52 -30.18 -10.50 -4.89
N THR A 53 -30.45 -10.77 -3.62
CA THR A 53 -29.76 -10.13 -2.50
C THR A 53 -28.28 -10.37 -2.74
N PRO A 54 -27.44 -9.31 -2.89
CA PRO A 54 -26.01 -9.50 -2.98
C PRO A 54 -25.60 -10.27 -1.73
N GLY A 55 -25.08 -11.49 -1.91
CA GLY A 55 -24.48 -12.23 -0.81
C GLY A 55 -23.43 -11.33 -0.13
N PRO A 56 -23.26 -11.42 1.20
CA PRO A 56 -22.26 -10.63 1.90
C PRO A 56 -20.92 -10.81 1.18
N ALA A 57 -20.33 -9.70 0.75
CA ALA A 57 -19.03 -9.70 0.10
C ALA A 57 -18.06 -10.51 0.98
N PRO A 58 -17.18 -11.34 0.39
CA PRO A 58 -16.18 -12.05 1.17
C PRO A 58 -15.43 -11.02 2.01
N ALA A 59 -15.43 -11.23 3.33
CA ALA A 59 -14.67 -10.39 4.24
C ALA A 59 -13.21 -10.47 3.79
N VAL A 60 -12.72 -9.40 3.15
CA VAL A 60 -11.31 -9.24 2.83
C VAL A 60 -10.62 -9.20 4.18
N GLY A 61 -10.04 -10.33 4.58
CA GLY A 61 -9.22 -10.42 5.77
C GLY A 61 -8.10 -9.39 5.72
N PRO A 62 -7.56 -8.97 6.87
CA PRO A 62 -6.48 -8.00 6.89
C PRO A 62 -5.32 -8.55 6.04
N ASP A 63 -5.03 -7.85 4.95
CA ASP A 63 -3.84 -8.09 4.13
C ASP A 63 -2.63 -7.95 5.07
N PRO A 64 -1.80 -9.00 5.27
CA PRO A 64 -0.71 -8.94 6.23
C PRO A 64 0.28 -7.87 5.79
N TRP A 65 0.21 -6.72 6.47
CA TRP A 65 1.12 -5.61 6.26
C TRP A 65 2.55 -6.09 6.48
N ARG A 66 3.44 -5.84 5.52
CA ARG A 66 4.85 -6.25 5.63
C ARG A 66 5.57 -5.40 6.67
N ASP A 67 6.27 -6.06 7.59
CA ASP A 67 7.24 -5.40 8.45
C ASP A 67 8.51 -5.08 7.66
N TRP A 68 8.95 -3.82 7.72
CA TRP A 68 10.20 -3.37 7.10
C TRP A 68 11.33 -3.39 8.12
N SER A 69 12.49 -3.89 7.71
CA SER A 69 13.72 -3.79 8.50
C SER A 69 14.26 -2.35 8.53
N SER A 70 15.39 -2.15 9.19
CA SER A 70 16.11 -0.86 9.19
C SER A 70 16.40 -0.35 7.77
N PHE A 71 16.36 0.98 7.60
CA PHE A 71 16.73 1.68 6.37
C PHE A 71 18.25 1.95 6.29
N ASP A 72 19.07 0.90 6.41
CA ASP A 72 20.53 1.00 6.44
C ASP A 72 21.17 1.06 5.05
N ARG A 73 20.40 0.80 3.98
CA ARG A 73 20.88 0.78 2.60
C ARG A 73 20.25 1.89 1.76
N THR A 74 21.11 2.65 1.08
CA THR A 74 20.70 3.67 0.11
C THR A 74 20.98 3.20 -1.30
N VAL A 75 19.99 3.33 -2.19
CA VAL A 75 20.16 3.07 -3.62
C VAL A 75 19.72 4.31 -4.41
N SER A 76 20.53 4.67 -5.40
CA SER A 76 20.30 5.85 -6.24
C SER A 76 19.92 5.43 -7.66
N TYR A 77 18.80 5.92 -8.15
CA TYR A 77 18.32 5.70 -9.52
C TYR A 77 18.05 7.04 -10.21
N ARG A 78 18.16 7.06 -11.55
CA ARG A 78 17.79 8.23 -12.36
C ARG A 78 16.39 8.03 -12.91
N LEU A 79 15.54 9.03 -12.72
CA LEU A 79 14.17 9.06 -13.23
C LEU A 79 14.02 10.18 -14.28
N PRO A 80 13.07 10.07 -15.21
CA PRO A 80 12.67 11.20 -16.04
C PRO A 80 12.22 12.38 -15.17
N PRO A 81 12.60 13.62 -15.50
CA PRO A 81 12.26 14.79 -14.69
C PRO A 81 10.75 14.98 -14.55
N GLU A 82 9.98 14.62 -15.56
CA GLU A 82 8.51 14.71 -15.54
C GLU A 82 7.91 13.83 -14.45
N LEU A 83 8.43 12.60 -14.29
CA LEU A 83 7.98 11.68 -13.26
C LEU A 83 8.37 12.14 -11.85
N VAL A 84 9.54 12.78 -11.72
CA VAL A 84 9.97 13.38 -10.45
C VAL A 84 9.02 14.51 -10.06
N SER A 85 8.69 15.41 -10.99
CA SER A 85 7.74 16.51 -10.73
C SER A 85 6.34 16.01 -10.35
N GLU A 86 5.82 15.00 -11.05
CA GLU A 86 4.52 14.39 -10.70
C GLU A 86 4.52 13.76 -9.30
N LEU A 87 5.63 13.11 -8.92
CA LEU A 87 5.79 12.53 -7.59
C LEU A 87 5.88 13.61 -6.50
N GLU A 88 6.68 14.66 -6.72
CA GLU A 88 6.81 15.79 -5.79
C GLU A 88 5.49 16.52 -5.59
N GLU A 89 4.72 16.74 -6.66
CA GLU A 89 3.40 17.35 -6.59
C GLU A 89 2.45 16.52 -5.73
N ARG A 90 2.39 15.20 -5.94
CA ARG A 90 1.57 14.30 -5.12
C ARG A 90 1.98 14.30 -3.65
N ILE A 91 3.29 14.22 -3.38
CA ILE A 91 3.85 14.29 -2.02
C ILE A 91 3.42 15.59 -1.35
N TYR A 92 3.51 16.72 -2.07
CA TYR A 92 3.13 18.03 -1.57
C TYR A 92 1.62 18.12 -1.27
N GLN A 93 0.78 17.67 -2.20
CA GLN A 93 -0.68 17.70 -2.06
C GLN A 93 -1.15 16.83 -0.89
N LEU A 94 -0.58 15.63 -0.74
CA LEU A 94 -0.96 14.67 0.30
C LEU A 94 -0.20 14.87 1.62
N ARG A 95 0.77 15.79 1.66
CA ARG A 95 1.63 16.05 2.83
C ARG A 95 2.30 14.78 3.38
N LEU A 96 2.72 13.88 2.49
CA LEU A 96 3.34 12.62 2.86
C LEU A 96 4.87 12.74 2.93
N PRO A 97 5.56 11.92 3.74
CA PRO A 97 7.02 11.82 3.66
C PRO A 97 7.45 11.18 2.33
N ALA A 98 8.39 11.81 1.63
CA ALA A 98 8.82 11.35 0.30
C ALA A 98 9.34 9.90 0.30
N GLY A 99 10.21 9.56 1.27
CA GLY A 99 10.76 8.21 1.40
C GLY A 99 9.69 7.13 1.59
N LEU A 100 8.70 7.38 2.46
CA LEU A 100 7.59 6.46 2.68
C LEU A 100 6.68 6.33 1.46
N THR A 101 6.46 7.43 0.73
CA THR A 101 5.65 7.43 -0.50
C THR A 101 6.30 6.56 -1.58
N VAL A 102 7.62 6.69 -1.76
CA VAL A 102 8.38 5.86 -2.69
C VAL A 102 8.38 4.39 -2.24
N ALA A 103 8.59 4.13 -0.94
CA ALA A 103 8.55 2.77 -0.40
C ALA A 103 7.18 2.10 -0.63
N ALA A 104 6.08 2.80 -0.36
CA ALA A 104 4.73 2.30 -0.59
C ALA A 104 4.44 2.06 -2.08
N ALA A 105 4.93 2.92 -2.97
CA ALA A 105 4.81 2.70 -4.41
C ALA A 105 5.58 1.45 -4.84
N LEU A 106 6.78 1.23 -4.32
CA LEU A 106 7.57 0.03 -4.61
C LEU A 106 6.91 -1.25 -4.07
N THR A 107 6.39 -1.24 -2.84
CA THR A 107 5.66 -2.42 -2.32
C THR A 107 4.45 -2.74 -3.17
N SER A 108 3.69 -1.73 -3.61
CA SER A 108 2.56 -1.94 -4.52
C SER A 108 2.94 -2.57 -5.86
N LEU A 109 4.19 -2.41 -6.31
CA LEU A 109 4.71 -3.09 -7.50
C LEU A 109 5.14 -4.53 -7.21
N LEU A 110 5.65 -4.79 -6.00
CA LEU A 110 6.07 -6.13 -5.54
C LEU A 110 4.88 -7.05 -5.22
N ASP A 111 3.70 -6.48 -4.98
CA ASP A 111 2.46 -7.23 -4.75
C ASP A 111 1.73 -7.58 -6.06
N LEU A 112 2.22 -7.09 -7.21
CA LEU A 112 1.71 -7.50 -8.52
C LEU A 112 2.19 -8.90 -8.89
N ASP A 113 1.36 -9.64 -9.62
CA ASP A 113 1.82 -10.86 -10.27
C ASP A 113 2.81 -10.55 -11.43
N ASP A 114 3.56 -11.56 -11.84
CA ASP A 114 4.60 -11.42 -12.87
C ASP A 114 4.05 -10.87 -14.19
N ALA A 115 2.84 -11.29 -14.59
CA ALA A 115 2.23 -10.87 -15.84
C ALA A 115 1.82 -9.39 -15.80
N GLN A 116 1.27 -8.94 -14.67
CA GLN A 116 0.92 -7.55 -14.42
C GLN A 116 2.16 -6.66 -14.37
N LEU A 117 3.22 -7.11 -13.69
CA LEU A 117 4.47 -6.39 -13.62
C LEU A 117 5.09 -6.23 -15.01
N GLN A 118 5.15 -7.32 -15.80
CA GLN A 118 5.64 -7.30 -17.17
C GLN A 118 4.82 -6.35 -18.06
N ALA A 119 3.49 -6.38 -17.96
CA ALA A 119 2.61 -5.49 -18.71
C ALA A 119 2.86 -4.01 -18.37
N ARG A 120 3.07 -3.68 -17.08
CA ARG A 120 3.41 -2.32 -16.66
C ARG A 120 4.78 -1.88 -17.16
N VAL A 121 5.77 -2.76 -17.12
CA VAL A 121 7.11 -2.48 -17.67
C VAL A 121 7.02 -2.22 -19.17
N ALA A 122 6.38 -3.11 -19.93
CA ALA A 122 6.20 -2.95 -21.37
C ALA A 122 5.50 -1.61 -21.71
N ARG A 123 4.46 -1.24 -20.98
CA ARG A 123 3.80 0.06 -21.12
C ARG A 123 4.76 1.23 -20.82
N ALA A 124 5.51 1.15 -19.73
CA ALA A 124 6.49 2.18 -19.37
C ALA A 124 7.57 2.34 -20.45
N GLU A 125 7.97 1.26 -21.12
CA GLU A 125 8.93 1.31 -22.23
C GLU A 125 8.37 2.07 -23.43
N THR A 126 7.08 1.94 -23.73
CA THR A 126 6.45 2.70 -24.82
C THR A 126 6.41 4.21 -24.56
N CYS A 127 6.41 4.61 -23.29
CA CYS A 127 6.42 6.01 -22.87
C CYS A 127 7.82 6.63 -22.81
N LYS A 128 8.91 5.83 -22.92
CA LYS A 128 10.27 6.36 -22.89
C LYS A 128 10.46 7.36 -24.06
N PRO A 129 10.88 8.61 -23.79
CA PRO A 129 11.11 9.57 -24.85
C PRO A 129 12.20 9.06 -25.78
N ARG A 130 11.85 8.81 -27.05
CA ARG A 130 12.82 8.45 -28.09
C ARG A 130 13.77 9.62 -28.25
N ARG A 131 14.99 9.50 -27.73
CA ARG A 131 16.08 10.45 -28.05
C ARG A 131 16.22 10.44 -29.57
N ARG A 132 15.83 11.54 -30.23
CA ARG A 132 16.18 11.77 -31.63
C ARG A 132 17.71 11.77 -31.67
N ARG A 133 18.31 10.77 -32.33
CA ARG A 133 19.74 10.80 -32.64
C ARG A 133 19.99 12.09 -33.40
N ARG A 134 20.72 13.02 -32.79
CA ARG A 134 21.19 14.23 -33.45
C ARG A 134 22.32 13.78 -34.37
N GLY A 135 21.98 13.42 -35.60
CA GLY A 135 22.92 12.84 -36.55
C GLY A 135 22.24 12.54 -37.88
N ASP A 136 21.88 13.61 -38.59
CA ASP A 136 21.86 13.65 -40.06
C ASP A 136 22.02 15.13 -40.46
N ARG A 137 23.27 15.57 -40.45
CA ARG A 137 23.75 16.76 -41.14
C ARG A 137 25.17 16.51 -41.57
#